data_AF-A0AAJ1F4V9-F1
#
_entry.id   AF-A0AAJ1F4V9-F1
#
_cell.length_a   1.000
_cell.length_b   1.000
_cell.length_c   1.000
_cell.angle_alpha   90.00
_cell.angle_beta   90.00
_cell.angle_gamma   90.00
#
_symmetry.space_group_name_H-M   'P 1'
#
loop_
_entity.id
_entity.type
_entity.pdbx_description
1 polymer ?
#
loop_
_entity_poly.entity_id
_entity_poly.type
_entity_poly.pdbx_seq_one_letter_code
_entity_poly.pdbx_strand_id
1 'polypeptide(L)'
;INRDKAMCICSQSLGNGVIEGIRDIVYVHPGRLDRMRTVGLTDEIEAIDAGLRAEKRPYVLIGPGRWGSADPSLGIPVQWDQIMGSKTIVEVPMSDIHVEPSQGTHFFQNIVTFNIGYLTIGADDFVDWDWLDSQEAQTESGALRHVSLSEPLRVILDSRDSEAIITR
;
A
#
# COMPACT_ATOMS: atom_id res chain seq x y z
N ILE A 1 6.37 -8.93 -19.30
CA ILE A 1 5.36 -8.26 -18.44
C ILE A 1 4.75 -7.12 -19.25
N ASN A 2 3.43 -7.05 -19.40
CA ASN A 2 2.78 -5.97 -20.16
C ASN A 2 2.68 -4.72 -19.27
N ARG A 3 3.49 -3.69 -19.57
CA ARG A 3 3.54 -2.44 -18.80
C ARG A 3 2.34 -1.52 -19.07
N ASP A 4 1.60 -1.73 -20.16
CA ASP A 4 0.46 -0.88 -20.55
C ASP A 4 -0.76 -1.06 -19.60
N LYS A 5 -0.76 -2.16 -18.85
CA LYS A 5 -1.75 -2.46 -17.80
C LYS A 5 -1.21 -2.31 -16.38
N ALA A 6 -0.02 -1.72 -16.22
CA ALA A 6 0.55 -1.51 -14.91
C ALA A 6 -0.24 -0.42 -14.15
N MET A 7 -0.69 -0.75 -12.95
CA MET A 7 -1.14 0.21 -11.94
C MET A 7 0.07 0.73 -11.13
N CYS A 8 1.06 -0.13 -10.90
CA CYS A 8 2.25 0.18 -10.13
C CYS A 8 3.45 -0.59 -10.71
N ILE A 9 4.58 0.08 -10.87
CA ILE A 9 5.89 -0.55 -11.13
C ILE A 9 6.84 -0.09 -10.03
N CYS A 10 7.61 -1.03 -9.50
CA CYS A 10 8.54 -0.80 -8.41
C CYS A 10 9.85 -1.55 -8.65
N SER A 11 10.99 -0.89 -8.50
CA SER A 11 12.34 -1.46 -8.60
C SER A 11 12.93 -1.84 -7.25
N GLN A 12 12.18 -1.62 -6.16
CA GLN A 12 12.58 -2.01 -4.80
C GLN A 12 11.43 -2.73 -4.09
N SER A 13 11.43 -4.04 -4.18
CA SER A 13 10.42 -4.89 -3.57
C SER A 13 11.00 -6.02 -2.72
N LEU A 14 10.20 -6.47 -1.76
CA LEU A 14 10.43 -7.63 -0.93
C LEU A 14 9.26 -8.60 -1.07
N GLY A 15 9.61 -9.88 -1.13
CA GLY A 15 8.68 -10.98 -1.38
C GLY A 15 9.02 -11.68 -2.70
N ASN A 16 8.36 -12.79 -2.97
CA ASN A 16 8.57 -13.55 -4.19
C ASN A 16 7.28 -14.25 -4.62
N GLY A 17 7.03 -14.28 -5.92
CA GLY A 17 5.90 -15.00 -6.51
C GLY A 17 4.79 -14.09 -6.99
N VAL A 18 3.57 -14.63 -7.02
CA VAL A 18 2.40 -13.95 -7.57
C VAL A 18 1.28 -13.95 -6.54
N ILE A 19 0.69 -12.79 -6.29
CA ILE A 19 -0.50 -12.61 -5.45
C ILE A 19 -1.66 -12.25 -6.37
N GLU A 20 -2.70 -13.08 -6.38
CA GLU A 20 -3.85 -12.96 -7.28
C GLU A 20 -5.15 -12.82 -6.48
N GLY A 21 -6.21 -12.35 -7.14
CA GLY A 21 -7.55 -12.29 -6.55
C GLY A 21 -7.80 -11.10 -5.63
N ILE A 22 -6.90 -10.11 -5.60
CA ILE A 22 -7.09 -8.87 -4.85
C ILE A 22 -8.01 -7.95 -5.65
N ARG A 23 -9.12 -7.50 -5.06
CA ARG A 23 -10.04 -6.54 -5.69
C ARG A 23 -10.06 -5.19 -5.00
N ASP A 24 -9.60 -5.15 -3.77
CA ASP A 24 -9.68 -3.98 -2.92
C ASP A 24 -8.33 -3.27 -2.88
N ILE A 25 -8.38 -1.95 -3.01
CA ILE A 25 -7.22 -1.08 -2.81
C ILE A 25 -7.63 -0.05 -1.76
N VAL A 26 -6.84 0.03 -0.70
CA VAL A 26 -6.94 1.08 0.32
C VAL A 26 -5.73 1.97 0.14
N TYR A 27 -5.94 3.25 -0.13
CA TYR A 27 -4.84 4.16 -0.37
C TYR A 27 -5.00 5.53 0.28
N VAL A 28 -3.87 6.11 0.67
CA VAL A 28 -3.75 7.50 1.10
C VAL A 28 -3.09 8.30 -0.01
N HIS A 29 -3.82 9.22 -0.62
CA HIS A 29 -3.33 10.00 -1.75
C HIS A 29 -2.30 11.05 -1.29
N PRO A 30 -1.03 11.00 -1.74
CA PRO A 30 0.04 11.87 -1.25
C PRO A 30 -0.25 13.35 -1.51
N GLY A 31 -0.81 13.69 -2.67
CA GLY A 31 -1.18 15.07 -3.02
C GLY A 31 -2.34 15.68 -2.21
N ARG A 32 -3.05 14.87 -1.41
CA ARG A 32 -4.18 15.32 -0.57
C ARG A 32 -3.87 15.23 0.92
N LEU A 33 -2.69 14.70 1.28
CA LEU A 33 -2.34 14.42 2.66
C LEU A 33 -1.84 15.66 3.40
N ASP A 34 -2.49 15.99 4.51
CA ASP A 34 -1.90 16.84 5.55
C ASP A 34 -1.02 15.99 6.47
N ARG A 35 0.30 16.15 6.33
CA ARG A 35 1.33 15.39 7.09
C ARG A 35 1.19 15.57 8.60
N MET A 36 0.65 16.70 9.05
CA MET A 36 0.49 16.98 10.48
C MET A 36 -0.76 16.31 11.07
N ARG A 37 -1.60 15.68 10.23
CA ARG A 37 -2.89 15.09 10.61
C ARG A 37 -3.01 13.60 10.26
N THR A 38 -1.89 12.90 10.08
CA THR A 38 -1.87 11.46 9.75
C THR A 38 -2.47 10.58 10.85
N VAL A 39 -2.44 11.02 12.11
CA VAL A 39 -3.07 10.33 13.25
C VAL A 39 -4.57 10.13 13.03
N GLY A 40 -5.24 11.09 12.38
CA GLY A 40 -6.68 11.01 12.11
C GLY A 40 -7.05 9.92 11.10
N LEU A 41 -6.09 9.38 10.34
CA LEU A 41 -6.33 8.32 9.36
C LEU A 41 -6.35 6.93 10.00
N THR A 42 -5.72 6.76 11.16
CA THR A 42 -5.50 5.44 11.77
C THR A 42 -6.81 4.72 12.07
N ASP A 43 -7.76 5.39 12.70
CA ASP A 43 -9.06 4.80 13.07
C ASP A 43 -9.88 4.41 11.83
N GLU A 44 -9.79 5.20 10.76
CA GLU A 44 -10.51 4.93 9.51
C GLU A 44 -9.88 3.78 8.73
N ILE A 45 -8.54 3.69 8.70
CA ILE A 45 -7.82 2.56 8.11
C ILE A 45 -8.15 1.27 8.87
N GLU A 46 -8.16 1.31 10.21
CA GLU A 46 -8.54 0.16 11.04
C GLU A 46 -9.97 -0.30 10.76
N ALA A 47 -10.91 0.64 10.63
CA ALA A 47 -12.30 0.32 10.32
C ALA A 47 -12.44 -0.38 8.96
N ILE A 48 -11.71 0.10 7.93
CA ILE A 48 -11.68 -0.51 6.60
C ILE A 48 -11.05 -1.92 6.66
N ASP A 49 -9.89 -2.06 7.32
CA ASP A 49 -9.20 -3.35 7.48
C ASP A 49 -10.09 -4.38 8.18
N ALA A 50 -10.74 -3.98 9.29
CA ALA A 50 -11.65 -4.84 10.04
C ALA A 50 -12.83 -5.33 9.18
N GLY A 51 -13.43 -4.44 8.39
CA GLY A 51 -14.52 -4.79 7.46
C GLY A 51 -14.07 -5.78 6.38
N LEU A 52 -12.97 -5.46 5.69
CA LEU A 52 -12.41 -6.31 4.63
C LEU A 52 -11.98 -7.69 5.17
N ARG A 53 -11.39 -7.74 6.37
CA ARG A 53 -11.05 -9.01 7.03
C ARG A 53 -12.26 -9.85 7.40
N ALA A 54 -13.33 -9.23 7.92
CA ALA A 54 -14.57 -9.93 8.24
C ALA A 54 -15.18 -10.60 6.99
N GLU A 55 -15.04 -9.94 5.84
CA GLU A 55 -15.46 -10.45 4.53
C GLU A 55 -14.43 -11.35 3.83
N LYS A 56 -13.25 -11.55 4.43
CA LYS A 56 -12.11 -12.28 3.84
C LYS A 56 -11.65 -11.72 2.49
N ARG A 57 -11.69 -10.40 2.34
CA ARG A 57 -11.28 -9.66 1.15
C ARG A 57 -9.86 -9.12 1.36
N PRO A 58 -8.82 -9.76 0.79
CA PRO A 58 -7.46 -9.22 0.84
C PRO A 58 -7.38 -7.96 -0.03
N TYR A 59 -6.50 -7.04 0.35
CA TYR A 59 -6.36 -5.76 -0.34
C TYR A 59 -4.89 -5.34 -0.52
N VAL A 60 -4.68 -4.38 -1.44
CA VAL A 60 -3.43 -3.63 -1.56
C VAL A 60 -3.54 -2.36 -0.72
N LEU A 61 -2.58 -2.13 0.17
CA LEU A 61 -2.43 -0.89 0.93
C LEU A 61 -1.39 0.01 0.25
N ILE A 62 -1.73 1.27 -0.05
CA ILE A 62 -0.80 2.22 -0.69
C ILE A 62 -0.79 3.51 0.12
N GLY A 63 0.38 4.04 0.48
CA GLY A 63 0.40 5.30 1.21
C GLY A 63 1.77 5.91 1.37
N PRO A 64 1.83 7.20 1.72
CA PRO A 64 3.07 7.95 1.79
C PRO A 64 3.83 7.69 3.09
N GLY A 65 5.15 7.53 2.95
CA GLY A 65 6.07 7.30 4.06
C GLY A 65 5.94 5.89 4.64
N ARG A 66 6.46 5.72 5.87
CA ARG A 66 6.48 4.45 6.59
C ARG A 66 5.15 4.16 7.26
N TRP A 67 4.60 2.98 7.01
CA TRP A 67 3.50 2.46 7.82
C TRP A 67 4.02 2.06 9.22
N GLY A 68 3.34 2.54 10.26
CA GLY A 68 3.69 2.31 11.66
C GLY A 68 4.74 3.25 12.25
N SER A 69 5.03 4.37 11.58
CA SER A 69 5.83 5.44 12.18
C SER A 69 5.01 6.26 13.16
N ALA A 70 5.44 6.36 14.42
CA ALA A 70 4.87 7.28 15.39
C ALA A 70 5.20 8.77 15.10
N ASP A 71 6.20 9.02 14.26
CA ASP A 71 6.53 10.36 13.76
C ASP A 71 5.68 10.68 12.51
N PRO A 72 4.73 11.64 12.59
CA PRO A 72 3.86 12.03 11.47
C PRO A 72 4.63 12.58 10.27
N SER A 73 5.85 13.08 10.48
CA SER A 73 6.70 13.56 9.40
C SER A 73 7.29 12.42 8.55
N LEU A 74 7.31 11.20 9.08
CA LEU A 74 7.91 10.03 8.42
C LEU A 74 6.88 9.04 7.88
N GLY A 75 5.60 9.16 8.24
CA GLY A 75 4.54 8.28 7.74
C GLY A 75 3.27 8.28 8.57
N ILE A 76 2.58 7.14 8.58
CA ILE A 76 1.25 6.97 9.17
C ILE A 76 1.35 6.02 10.38
N PRO A 77 0.87 6.42 11.57
CA PRO A 77 1.08 5.70 12.83
C PRO A 77 0.10 4.53 13.03
N VAL A 78 0.00 3.62 12.05
CA VAL A 78 -0.81 2.39 12.17
C VAL A 78 -0.08 1.31 12.96
N GLN A 79 -0.80 0.51 13.73
CA GLN A 79 -0.30 -0.74 14.28
C GLN A 79 -0.52 -1.88 13.28
N TRP A 80 0.22 -2.98 13.46
CA TRP A 80 0.12 -4.12 12.53
C TRP A 80 -1.29 -4.71 12.44
N ASP A 81 -1.96 -4.85 13.57
CA ASP A 81 -3.32 -5.36 13.68
C ASP A 81 -4.36 -4.47 12.99
N GLN A 82 -4.05 -3.20 12.73
CA GLN A 82 -4.89 -2.25 12.01
C GLN A 82 -4.78 -2.34 10.48
N ILE A 83 -3.81 -3.10 9.95
CA ILE A 83 -3.60 -3.27 8.50
C ILE A 83 -3.29 -4.72 8.08
N MET A 84 -3.48 -5.68 8.99
CA MET A 84 -3.06 -7.08 8.79
C MET A 84 -3.90 -7.85 7.76
N GLY A 85 -4.99 -7.27 7.24
CA GLY A 85 -5.73 -7.80 6.09
C GLY A 85 -5.03 -7.54 4.75
N SER A 86 -4.08 -6.61 4.69
CA SER A 86 -3.34 -6.31 3.47
C SER A 86 -2.50 -7.51 3.01
N LYS A 87 -2.42 -7.71 1.70
CA LYS A 87 -1.52 -8.71 1.06
C LYS A 87 -0.40 -8.08 0.28
N THR A 88 -0.49 -6.78 0.02
CA THR A 88 0.58 -5.99 -0.56
C THR A 88 0.55 -4.62 0.07
N ILE A 89 1.71 -4.12 0.48
CA ILE A 89 1.91 -2.78 1.02
C ILE A 89 2.84 -2.05 0.07
N VAL A 90 2.43 -0.86 -0.35
CA VAL A 90 3.17 0.02 -1.23
C VAL A 90 3.45 1.31 -0.47
N GLU A 91 4.71 1.56 -0.15
CA GLU A 91 5.17 2.82 0.43
C GLU A 91 5.56 3.76 -0.70
N VAL A 92 4.95 4.94 -0.73
CA VAL A 92 5.27 5.98 -1.69
C VAL A 92 6.04 7.11 -1.01
N PRO A 93 6.89 7.87 -1.74
CA PRO A 93 7.61 8.98 -1.16
C PRO A 93 6.67 9.98 -0.50
N MET A 94 6.99 10.36 0.73
CA MET A 94 6.43 11.54 1.36
C MET A 94 7.37 12.70 0.98
N SER A 95 6.84 13.79 0.41
CA SER A 95 7.58 14.99 -0.02
C SER A 95 8.91 15.26 0.72
N ASP A 96 9.98 15.53 -0.04
CA ASP A 96 11.37 15.88 0.36
C ASP A 96 12.11 14.93 1.31
N ILE A 97 11.57 13.75 1.66
CA ILE A 97 12.23 12.81 2.57
C ILE A 97 12.25 11.40 1.97
N HIS A 98 13.45 10.85 1.81
CA HIS A 98 13.63 9.42 1.60
C HIS A 98 13.66 8.74 2.97
N VAL A 99 12.66 7.92 3.26
CA VAL A 99 12.55 7.23 4.53
C VAL A 99 13.05 5.79 4.35
N GLU A 100 14.19 5.44 4.95
CA GLU A 100 14.74 4.08 4.89
C GLU A 100 13.70 3.04 5.36
N PRO A 101 13.55 1.85 4.79
CA PRO A 101 12.59 0.88 5.34
C PRO A 101 12.91 0.53 6.80
N SER A 102 11.89 0.30 7.65
CA SER A 102 12.05 -0.08 9.06
C SER A 102 12.56 -1.53 9.23
N GLN A 103 13.73 -1.85 8.65
CA GLN A 103 14.36 -3.16 8.71
C GLN A 103 14.73 -3.49 10.17
N GLY A 104 14.13 -4.54 10.74
CA GLY A 104 14.39 -4.99 12.11
C GLY A 104 13.28 -4.73 13.14
N THR A 105 12.14 -4.17 12.72
CA THR A 105 10.96 -4.03 13.58
C THR A 105 10.09 -5.30 13.58
N HIS A 106 9.25 -5.47 14.61
CA HIS A 106 8.21 -6.52 14.62
C HIS A 106 7.30 -6.44 13.38
N PHE A 107 7.06 -5.22 12.88
CA PHE A 107 6.33 -4.97 11.64
C PHE A 107 7.00 -5.61 10.43
N PHE A 108 8.32 -5.45 10.29
CA PHE A 108 9.09 -6.07 9.20
C PHE A 108 9.10 -7.61 9.30
N GLN A 109 9.21 -8.16 10.52
CA GLN A 109 9.13 -9.60 10.72
C GLN A 109 7.77 -10.16 10.29
N ASN A 110 6.69 -9.43 10.54
CA ASN A 110 5.36 -9.81 10.09
C ASN A 110 5.23 -9.81 8.55
N ILE A 111 5.77 -8.79 7.86
CA ILE A 111 5.79 -8.74 6.38
C ILE A 111 6.40 -10.02 5.81
N VAL A 112 7.58 -10.41 6.31
CA VAL A 112 8.28 -11.62 5.87
C VAL A 112 7.48 -12.88 6.23
N THR A 113 6.99 -12.97 7.47
CA THR A 113 6.29 -14.17 7.98
C THR A 113 4.98 -14.43 7.27
N PHE A 114 4.21 -13.39 6.95
CA PHE A 114 2.90 -13.50 6.31
C PHE A 114 2.97 -13.43 4.77
N ASN A 115 4.19 -13.41 4.22
CA ASN A 115 4.48 -13.32 2.79
C ASN A 115 3.71 -12.16 2.13
N ILE A 116 3.79 -10.98 2.75
CA ILE A 116 3.20 -9.75 2.24
C ILE A 116 4.14 -9.17 1.18
N GLY A 117 3.60 -8.83 0.01
CA GLY A 117 4.37 -8.08 -0.99
C GLY A 117 4.65 -6.69 -0.44
N TYR A 118 5.91 -6.29 -0.33
CA TYR A 118 6.27 -4.98 0.22
C TYR A 118 7.08 -4.21 -0.81
N LEU A 119 6.53 -3.10 -1.29
CA LEU A 119 7.06 -2.29 -2.38
C LEU A 119 7.43 -0.91 -1.85
N THR A 120 8.60 -0.41 -2.21
CA THR A 120 9.05 0.95 -1.91
C THR A 120 9.24 1.70 -3.21
N ILE A 121 8.37 2.69 -3.47
CA ILE A 121 8.40 3.46 -4.72
C ILE A 121 9.58 4.45 -4.70
N GLY A 122 10.50 4.26 -5.63
CA GLY A 122 11.64 5.15 -5.89
C GLY A 122 11.36 6.24 -6.93
N ALA A 123 12.43 6.86 -7.43
CA ALA A 123 12.36 7.95 -8.41
C ALA A 123 12.01 7.49 -9.83
N ASP A 124 12.46 6.30 -10.21
CA ASP A 124 12.21 5.69 -11.54
C ASP A 124 10.97 4.77 -11.55
N ASP A 125 10.28 4.70 -10.43
CA ASP A 125 9.06 3.91 -10.22
C ASP A 125 7.81 4.75 -10.44
N PHE A 126 6.64 4.09 -10.55
CA PHE A 126 5.40 4.84 -10.67
C PHE A 126 4.20 4.14 -10.04
N VAL A 127 3.22 4.96 -9.66
CA VAL A 127 1.85 4.58 -9.28
C VAL A 127 0.89 5.41 -10.14
N ASP A 128 -0.06 4.75 -10.80
CA ASP A 128 -1.07 5.39 -11.66
C ASP A 128 -2.17 6.05 -10.80
N TRP A 129 -1.85 7.22 -10.22
CA TRP A 129 -2.78 7.98 -9.36
C TRP A 129 -4.03 8.42 -10.10
N ASP A 130 -3.92 8.81 -11.37
CA ASP A 130 -5.07 9.22 -12.19
C ASP A 130 -6.05 8.06 -12.36
N TRP A 131 -5.54 6.84 -12.62
CA TRP A 131 -6.39 5.65 -12.67
C TRP A 131 -7.01 5.31 -11.32
N LEU A 132 -6.24 5.33 -10.23
CA LEU A 132 -6.77 5.12 -8.86
C LEU A 132 -7.87 6.13 -8.53
N ASP A 133 -7.67 7.38 -8.93
CA ASP A 133 -8.60 8.45 -8.63
C ASP A 133 -9.88 8.39 -9.45
N SER A 134 -9.80 7.82 -10.66
CA SER A 134 -10.95 7.58 -11.55
C SER A 134 -11.89 6.46 -11.10
N GLN A 135 -11.46 5.60 -10.16
CA GLN A 135 -12.31 4.53 -9.64
C GLN A 135 -13.36 5.09 -8.65
N GLU A 136 -14.55 4.50 -8.66
CA GLU A 136 -15.57 4.81 -7.66
C GLU A 136 -15.11 4.33 -6.27
N ALA A 137 -15.10 5.25 -5.30
CA ALA A 137 -14.69 4.94 -3.93
C ALA A 137 -15.86 4.37 -3.14
N GLN A 138 -15.65 3.23 -2.48
CA GLN A 138 -16.59 2.71 -1.47
C GLN A 138 -16.55 3.56 -0.20
N THR A 139 -15.36 4.04 0.16
CA THR A 139 -15.14 4.97 1.27
C THR A 139 -14.16 6.05 0.82
N GLU A 140 -14.45 7.31 1.15
CA GLU A 140 -13.55 8.45 0.94
C GLU A 140 -13.61 9.40 2.13
N SER A 141 -12.45 9.72 2.69
CA SER A 141 -12.30 10.65 3.80
C SER A 141 -10.97 11.40 3.68
N GLY A 142 -11.03 12.66 3.25
CA GLY A 142 -9.86 13.48 3.03
C GLY A 142 -8.90 12.85 2.02
N ALA A 143 -7.75 12.37 2.51
CA ALA A 143 -6.73 11.72 1.68
C ALA A 143 -6.91 10.20 1.56
N LEU A 144 -7.70 9.57 2.44
CA LEU A 144 -7.93 8.13 2.46
C LEU A 144 -9.07 7.75 1.52
N ARG A 145 -8.83 6.73 0.69
CA ARG A 145 -9.81 6.13 -0.21
C ARG A 145 -9.74 4.62 -0.16
N HIS A 146 -10.89 3.97 -0.22
CA HIS A 146 -11.03 2.54 -0.46
C HIS A 146 -11.84 2.33 -1.73
N VAL A 147 -11.25 1.63 -2.70
CA VAL A 147 -11.87 1.28 -3.98
C VAL A 147 -11.98 -0.23 -4.10
N SER A 148 -13.06 -0.70 -4.73
CA SER A 148 -13.29 -2.12 -5.00
C SER A 148 -13.50 -2.32 -6.50
N LEU A 149 -12.68 -3.17 -7.10
CA LEU A 149 -12.59 -3.35 -8.55
C LEU A 149 -13.48 -4.50 -9.05
N SER A 150 -14.03 -4.30 -10.24
CA SER A 150 -14.80 -5.33 -10.97
C SER A 150 -13.94 -6.48 -11.48
N GLU A 151 -12.65 -6.27 -11.70
CA GLU A 151 -11.66 -7.29 -12.07
C GLU A 151 -10.52 -7.32 -11.04
N PRO A 152 -9.96 -8.51 -10.73
CA PRO A 152 -8.93 -8.63 -9.71
C PRO A 152 -7.57 -8.14 -10.23
N LEU A 153 -6.83 -7.46 -9.37
CA LEU A 153 -5.42 -7.16 -9.54
C LEU A 153 -4.57 -8.43 -9.46
N ARG A 154 -3.40 -8.33 -10.08
CA ARG A 154 -2.31 -9.28 -9.96
C ARG A 154 -1.03 -8.56 -9.54
N VAL A 155 -0.43 -9.01 -8.45
CA VAL A 155 0.86 -8.51 -7.95
C VAL A 155 1.92 -9.55 -8.28
N ILE A 156 2.95 -9.15 -9.00
CA ILE A 156 4.07 -10.00 -9.38
C ILE A 156 5.31 -9.44 -8.67
N LEU A 157 5.99 -10.29 -7.91
CA LEU A 157 7.19 -9.97 -7.12
C LEU A 157 8.35 -10.82 -7.65
N ASP A 158 9.40 -10.18 -8.15
CA ASP A 158 10.64 -10.81 -8.57
C ASP A 158 11.75 -10.53 -7.55
N SER A 159 11.99 -11.49 -6.65
CA SER A 159 13.03 -11.36 -5.63
C SER A 159 14.46 -11.33 -6.18
N ARG A 160 14.68 -11.74 -7.44
CA ARG A 160 16.03 -11.78 -8.03
C ARG A 160 16.51 -10.38 -8.37
N ASP A 161 15.62 -9.61 -8.98
CA ASP A 161 15.91 -8.25 -9.45
C ASP A 161 15.30 -7.19 -8.51
N SER A 162 14.66 -7.63 -7.42
CA SER A 162 13.91 -6.79 -6.48
C SER A 162 12.81 -5.97 -7.16
N GLU A 163 12.29 -6.41 -8.29
CA GLU A 163 11.26 -5.72 -9.05
C GLU A 163 9.86 -6.22 -8.71
N ALA A 164 8.88 -5.34 -8.81
CA ALA A 164 7.47 -5.70 -8.71
C ALA A 164 6.62 -4.94 -9.71
N ILE A 165 5.52 -5.57 -10.11
CA ILE A 165 4.46 -4.93 -10.88
C ILE A 165 3.09 -5.32 -10.31
N ILE A 166 2.20 -4.34 -10.23
CA ILE A 166 0.77 -4.57 -9.98
C ILE A 166 0.03 -4.28 -11.28
N THR A 167 -0.68 -5.27 -11.81
CA THR A 167 -1.44 -5.13 -13.07
C THR A 167 -2.94 -5.18 -12.84
N ARG A 168 -3.66 -4.35 -13.59
CA ARG A 168 -5.12 -4.34 -13.72
C ARG A 168 -5.64 -5.26 -14.82
#